data_AF-A0A135LYN3-F1
#
_entry.id   AF-A0A135LYN3-F1
#
_cell.length_a   1.000
_cell.length_b   1.000
_cell.length_c   1.000
_cell.angle_alpha   90.00
_cell.angle_beta   90.00
_cell.angle_gamma   90.00
#
_symmetry.space_group_name_H-M   'P 1'
#
loop_
_entity.id
_entity.type
_entity.pdbx_description
1 polymer ?
#
loop_
_entity_poly.entity_id
_entity_poly.type
_entity_poly.pdbx_seq_one_letter_code
_entity_poly.pdbx_strand_id
1 'polypeptide(L)'
;MHFSIIATVIATVSLVAADSTGSPPKCGTCSPISGENKCDPSTSCINTGTSFHCACRAGFKASKYNNDLYHQFRLPMPNYEFLVFVPENTPCNTQCADPWAAPSDLCKEVELQWKCPA
;
A
#
# COMPACT_ATOMS: atom_id res chain seq x y z
N MET A 1 -60.28 31.18 -12.58
CA MET A 1 -59.30 30.23 -13.17
C MET A 1 -57.92 30.70 -12.73
N HIS A 2 -57.36 30.12 -11.67
CA HIS A 2 -56.06 30.51 -11.11
C HIS A 2 -55.05 29.41 -11.47
N PHE A 3 -54.02 29.75 -12.24
CA PHE A 3 -52.93 28.83 -12.58
C PHE A 3 -51.75 29.11 -11.66
N SER A 4 -51.50 28.21 -10.69
CA SER A 4 -50.31 28.25 -9.84
C SER A 4 -49.12 27.64 -10.59
N ILE A 5 -48.11 28.47 -10.86
CA ILE A 5 -46.85 28.05 -11.48
C ILE A 5 -45.93 27.56 -10.35
N ILE A 6 -45.73 26.24 -10.25
CA ILE A 6 -44.78 25.64 -9.31
C ILE A 6 -43.41 25.63 -9.99
N ALA A 7 -42.49 26.47 -9.51
CA ALA A 7 -41.11 26.49 -9.95
C ALA A 7 -40.34 25.31 -9.33
N THR A 8 -39.93 24.36 -10.18
CA THR A 8 -39.11 23.20 -9.78
C THR A 8 -37.63 23.61 -9.72
N VAL A 9 -37.08 23.68 -8.51
CA VAL A 9 -35.65 23.92 -8.28
C VAL A 9 -34.92 22.58 -8.44
N ILE A 10 -34.22 22.40 -9.55
CA ILE A 10 -33.38 21.21 -9.79
C ILE A 10 -32.04 21.47 -9.09
N ALA A 11 -31.83 20.84 -7.93
CA ALA A 11 -30.54 20.83 -7.26
C ALA A 11 -29.59 19.87 -8.01
N THR A 12 -28.58 20.42 -8.68
CA THR A 12 -27.54 19.65 -9.35
C THR A 12 -26.53 19.13 -8.34
N VAL A 13 -26.71 17.89 -7.88
CA VAL A 13 -25.70 17.17 -7.10
C VAL A 13 -24.55 16.82 -8.04
N SER A 14 -23.41 17.48 -7.86
CA SER A 14 -22.17 17.13 -8.56
C SER A 14 -21.58 15.89 -7.89
N LEU A 15 -21.66 14.75 -8.57
CA LEU A 15 -20.93 13.53 -8.20
C LEU A 15 -19.46 13.76 -8.54
N VAL A 16 -18.62 14.00 -7.53
CA VAL A 16 -17.17 13.92 -7.69
C VAL A 16 -16.83 12.43 -7.76
N ALA A 17 -16.60 11.92 -8.97
CA ALA A 17 -15.95 10.63 -9.13
C ALA A 17 -14.51 10.78 -8.63
N ALA A 18 -14.20 10.15 -7.49
CA ALA A 18 -12.82 9.96 -7.08
C ALA A 18 -12.15 9.10 -8.14
N ASP A 19 -11.26 9.71 -8.91
CA ASP A 19 -10.51 9.04 -9.95
C ASP A 19 -9.46 8.14 -9.29
N SER A 20 -9.86 6.93 -8.96
CA SER A 20 -8.93 5.82 -8.74
C SER A 20 -8.47 5.32 -10.10
N THR A 21 -7.82 6.18 -10.89
CA THR A 21 -6.97 5.73 -11.99
C THR A 21 -5.81 4.99 -11.33
N GLY A 22 -5.97 3.66 -11.29
CA GLY A 22 -5.00 2.71 -10.77
C GLY A 22 -3.66 2.94 -11.43
N SER A 23 -2.83 3.76 -10.76
CA SER A 23 -1.42 3.78 -11.04
C SER A 23 -0.92 2.38 -10.70
N PRO A 24 -0.17 1.79 -11.63
CA PRO A 24 0.19 0.39 -11.51
C PRO A 24 1.15 0.25 -10.28
N PRO A 25 1.11 -0.84 -9.49
CA PRO A 25 1.61 -0.84 -8.11
C PRO A 25 3.11 -0.57 -7.94
N LYS A 26 3.46 0.68 -7.66
CA LYS A 26 4.86 1.07 -7.53
C LYS A 26 5.48 0.53 -6.24
N CYS A 27 6.74 0.11 -6.33
CA CYS A 27 7.58 0.01 -5.14
C CYS A 27 7.66 1.38 -4.46
N GLY A 28 7.36 1.42 -3.16
CA GLY A 28 7.61 2.61 -2.36
C GLY A 28 9.12 2.83 -2.32
N THR A 29 9.57 3.96 -2.86
CA THR A 29 10.95 4.42 -2.74
C THR A 29 11.06 5.38 -1.58
N CYS A 30 12.19 5.38 -0.87
CA CYS A 30 12.34 6.27 0.28
C CYS A 30 13.72 6.91 0.35
N SER A 31 13.79 8.12 0.90
CA SER A 31 15.05 8.78 1.23
C SER A 31 15.45 8.45 2.68
N PRO A 32 16.69 8.04 2.97
CA PRO A 32 17.13 7.83 4.35
C PRO A 32 17.28 9.16 5.13
N ILE A 33 17.12 10.32 4.47
CA ILE A 33 17.19 11.64 5.10
C ILE A 33 15.91 11.90 5.91
N SER A 34 16.09 12.40 7.14
CA SER A 34 14.98 12.73 8.03
C SER A 34 14.04 13.76 7.38
N GLY A 35 12.74 13.48 7.41
CA GLY A 35 11.71 14.33 6.79
C GLY A 35 11.44 14.06 5.30
N GLU A 36 12.27 13.28 4.62
CA GLU A 36 12.12 12.98 3.18
C GLU A 36 11.75 11.52 2.89
N ASN A 37 11.61 10.71 3.94
CA ASN A 37 11.48 9.27 3.82
C ASN A 37 10.19 8.81 3.12
N LYS A 38 9.08 9.52 3.34
CA LYS A 38 7.74 9.24 2.78
C LYS A 38 7.17 7.84 3.07
N CYS A 39 7.85 7.01 3.85
CA CYS A 39 7.24 5.80 4.38
C CYS A 39 6.30 6.11 5.56
N ASP A 40 5.28 5.28 5.75
CA ASP A 40 4.39 5.39 6.90
C ASP A 40 5.12 5.03 8.22
N PRO A 41 4.81 5.63 9.38
CA PRO A 41 5.49 5.33 10.65
C PRO A 41 5.46 3.85 11.11
N SER A 42 4.48 3.07 10.66
CA SER A 42 4.41 1.62 10.90
C SER A 42 5.39 0.81 10.06
N THR A 43 6.05 1.44 9.10
CA THR A 43 7.00 0.83 8.16
C THR A 43 8.44 1.25 8.46
N SER A 44 9.38 0.79 7.65
CA SER A 44 10.79 1.18 7.72
C SER A 44 11.35 1.36 6.31
N CYS A 45 12.23 2.33 6.17
CA CYS A 45 12.99 2.51 4.95
C CYS A 45 14.25 1.65 4.99
N ILE A 46 14.31 0.65 4.12
CA ILE A 46 15.38 -0.34 4.10
C ILE A 46 16.24 -0.15 2.86
N ASN A 47 17.56 -0.35 3.01
CA ASN A 47 18.49 -0.39 1.90
C ASN A 47 18.51 -1.81 1.33
N THR A 48 18.11 -1.97 0.06
CA THR A 48 18.14 -3.26 -0.65
C THR A 48 19.45 -3.50 -1.39
N GLY A 49 20.48 -2.68 -1.15
CA GLY A 49 21.77 -2.70 -1.83
C GLY A 49 21.80 -1.81 -3.08
N THR A 50 20.71 -1.81 -3.87
CA THR A 50 20.60 -0.98 -5.09
C THR A 50 19.76 0.28 -4.90
N SER A 51 18.81 0.25 -3.96
CA SER A 51 17.82 1.30 -3.75
C SER A 51 17.28 1.25 -2.32
N PHE A 52 16.50 2.25 -1.95
CA PHE A 52 15.83 2.31 -0.66
C PHE A 52 14.33 2.12 -0.85
N HIS A 53 13.72 1.27 -0.03
CA HIS A 53 12.30 0.94 -0.14
C HIS A 53 11.56 0.98 1.18
N CYS A 54 10.27 1.30 1.13
CA CYS A 54 9.37 1.14 2.27
C CYS A 54 9.00 -0.34 2.43
N ALA A 55 9.24 -0.86 3.62
CA ALA A 55 8.86 -2.23 3.98
C ALA A 55 8.18 -2.25 5.35
N CYS A 56 7.17 -3.12 5.50
CA CYS A 56 6.55 -3.40 6.77
C CYS A 56 7.57 -3.97 7.77
N ARG A 57 7.34 -3.73 9.06
CA ARG A 57 8.07 -4.44 10.12
C ARG A 57 7.81 -5.95 10.00
N ALA A 58 8.77 -6.77 10.42
CA ALA A 58 8.64 -8.23 10.39
C ALA A 58 7.35 -8.69 11.08
N GLY A 59 6.60 -9.58 10.42
CA GLY A 59 5.32 -10.10 10.92
C GLY A 59 4.11 -9.20 10.64
N PHE A 60 4.28 -8.07 9.94
CA PHE A 60 3.20 -7.19 9.52
C PHE A 60 3.11 -7.04 8.01
N LYS A 61 1.91 -6.70 7.54
CA LYS A 61 1.53 -6.45 6.15
C LYS A 61 0.53 -5.28 6.06
N ALA A 62 0.32 -4.75 4.86
CA ALA A 62 -0.55 -3.58 4.65
C ALA A 62 -2.04 -3.94 4.59
N SER A 63 -2.36 -5.12 4.08
CA SER A 63 -3.71 -5.54 3.74
C SER A 63 -3.99 -6.95 4.22
N LYS A 64 -5.24 -7.16 4.66
CA LYS A 64 -5.80 -8.49 4.92
C LYS A 64 -5.96 -9.31 3.65
N TYR A 65 -5.99 -8.67 2.48
CA TYR A 65 -6.07 -9.33 1.18
C TYR A 65 -4.67 -9.62 0.67
N ASN A 66 -4.29 -10.90 0.71
CA ASN A 66 -2.92 -11.33 0.41
C ASN A 66 -2.44 -11.00 -1.01
N ASN A 67 -3.37 -10.93 -1.96
CA ASN A 67 -3.16 -10.64 -3.38
C ASN A 67 -3.37 -9.15 -3.73
N ASP A 68 -3.44 -8.27 -2.74
CA ASP A 68 -3.58 -6.82 -2.93
C ASP A 68 -2.23 -6.19 -3.32
N LEU A 69 -1.83 -6.44 -4.56
CA LEU A 69 -0.55 -5.98 -5.11
C LEU A 69 -0.38 -4.46 -5.08
N TYR A 70 -1.49 -3.71 -5.02
CA TYR A 70 -1.49 -2.25 -4.91
C TYR A 70 -0.93 -1.73 -3.60
N HIS A 71 -1.06 -2.51 -2.52
CA HIS A 71 -0.63 -2.09 -1.19
C HIS A 71 0.49 -2.95 -0.64
N GLN A 72 0.65 -4.18 -1.12
CA GLN A 72 1.63 -5.11 -0.59
C GLN A 72 2.11 -6.16 -1.59
N PHE A 73 3.38 -6.53 -1.46
CA PHE A 73 3.96 -7.69 -2.14
C PHE A 73 5.26 -8.08 -1.45
N ARG A 74 5.77 -9.27 -1.74
CA ARG A 74 7.12 -9.70 -1.36
C ARG A 74 8.04 -9.62 -2.57
N LEU A 75 9.34 -9.45 -2.33
CA LEU A 75 10.37 -9.52 -3.36
C LEU A 75 11.43 -10.56 -2.97
N PRO A 76 12.08 -11.24 -3.93
CA PRO A 76 13.17 -12.19 -3.70
C PRO A 76 14.47 -11.42 -3.38
N MET A 77 14.44 -10.62 -2.33
CA MET A 77 15.55 -9.75 -1.91
C MET A 77 16.41 -10.47 -0.87
N PRO A 78 17.71 -10.75 -1.14
CA PRO A 78 18.57 -11.44 -0.20
C PRO A 78 18.57 -10.81 1.20
N ASN A 79 18.31 -11.61 2.24
CA ASN A 79 18.20 -11.22 3.66
C ASN A 79 16.98 -10.37 4.03
N TYR A 80 16.10 -10.06 3.07
CA TYR A 80 14.86 -9.29 3.29
C TYR A 80 13.64 -9.99 2.70
N GLU A 81 13.77 -11.26 2.31
CA GLU A 81 12.72 -12.03 1.63
C GLU A 81 11.44 -12.13 2.47
N PHE A 82 11.58 -12.00 3.78
CA PHE A 82 10.51 -12.10 4.77
C PHE A 82 9.75 -10.79 5.02
N LEU A 83 10.24 -9.68 4.47
CA LEU A 83 9.59 -8.39 4.58
C LEU A 83 8.53 -8.22 3.48
N VAL A 84 7.49 -7.48 3.82
CA VAL A 84 6.45 -7.06 2.89
C VAL A 84 6.77 -5.64 2.44
N PHE A 85 6.93 -5.46 1.13
CA PHE A 85 7.19 -4.17 0.50
C PHE A 85 5.88 -3.48 0.17
N VAL A 86 5.87 -2.16 0.31
CA VAL A 86 4.68 -1.33 0.17
C VAL A 86 5.00 -0.03 -0.55
N PRO A 87 4.01 0.64 -1.17
CA PRO A 87 4.16 2.01 -1.65
C PRO A 87 4.44 3.01 -0.51
N GLU A 88 4.87 4.22 -0.90
CA GLU A 88 4.99 5.36 0.03
C GLU A 88 3.65 5.60 0.76
N ASN A 89 3.73 6.08 2.01
CA ASN A 89 2.57 6.39 2.86
C ASN A 89 1.57 5.24 3.08
N THR A 90 1.97 3.99 2.82
CA THR A 90 1.08 2.83 3.03
C THR A 90 1.29 2.23 4.43
N PRO A 91 0.26 2.18 5.28
CA PRO A 91 0.40 1.65 6.64
C PRO A 91 0.44 0.11 6.67
N CYS A 92 1.28 -0.44 7.55
CA CYS A 92 1.44 -1.87 7.81
C CYS A 92 1.03 -2.25 9.24
N ASN A 93 -0.26 -2.08 9.54
CA ASN A 93 -0.80 -2.39 10.88
C ASN A 93 -1.48 -3.77 10.94
N THR A 94 -1.47 -4.54 9.85
CA THR A 94 -2.10 -5.87 9.80
C THR A 94 -1.07 -6.93 10.10
N GLN A 95 -1.35 -7.85 11.03
CA GLN A 95 -0.47 -8.99 11.29
C GLN A 95 -0.51 -10.00 10.14
N CYS A 96 0.62 -10.66 9.90
CA CYS A 96 0.67 -11.83 9.03
C CYS A 96 -0.05 -13.02 9.69
N ALA A 97 -0.40 -14.03 8.89
CA ALA A 97 -1.18 -15.19 9.34
C ALA A 97 -0.50 -15.94 10.48
N ASP A 98 0.83 -16.02 10.46
CA ASP A 98 1.66 -16.47 11.56
C ASP A 98 2.74 -15.41 11.85
N PRO A 99 2.52 -14.50 12.82
CA PRO A 99 3.47 -13.44 13.14
C PRO A 99 4.67 -13.93 13.97
N TRP A 100 4.69 -15.19 14.41
CA TRP A 100 5.79 -15.80 15.17
C TRP A 100 6.54 -16.88 14.39
N ALA A 101 6.22 -17.03 13.10
CA ALA A 101 6.92 -17.94 12.22
C ALA A 101 8.43 -17.63 12.20
N ALA A 102 9.24 -18.62 11.83
CA ALA A 102 10.65 -18.40 11.56
C ALA A 102 10.83 -17.29 10.51
N PRO A 103 11.94 -16.54 10.50
CA PRO A 103 12.13 -15.43 9.57
C PRO A 103 11.83 -15.82 8.11
N SER A 104 12.29 -16.98 7.64
CA SER A 104 12.01 -17.50 6.31
C SER A 104 10.52 -17.66 5.97
N ASP A 105 9.68 -17.87 6.98
CA ASP A 105 8.26 -18.24 6.89
C ASP A 105 7.31 -17.08 7.17
N LEU A 106 7.81 -15.95 7.69
CA LEU A 106 6.99 -14.77 7.94
C LEU A 106 6.32 -14.27 6.66
N CYS A 107 5.02 -13.98 6.77
CA CYS A 107 4.20 -13.37 5.73
C CYS A 107 4.23 -14.13 4.39
N LYS A 108 4.44 -15.45 4.39
CA LYS A 108 4.44 -16.32 3.18
C LYS A 108 3.14 -16.30 2.41
N GLU A 109 2.05 -15.89 3.03
CA GLU A 109 0.78 -15.73 2.36
C GLU A 109 0.73 -14.53 1.42
N VAL A 110 1.58 -13.51 1.60
CA VAL A 110 1.65 -12.34 0.71
C VAL A 110 2.34 -12.71 -0.59
N GLU A 111 1.78 -12.25 -1.71
CA GLU A 111 2.23 -12.65 -3.04
C GLU A 111 3.69 -12.23 -3.33
N LEU A 112 4.51 -13.18 -3.80
CA LEU A 112 5.89 -12.95 -4.22
C LEU A 112 5.94 -12.44 -5.65
N GLN A 113 6.59 -11.30 -5.85
CA GLN A 113 6.82 -10.68 -7.14
C GLN A 113 8.31 -10.70 -7.49
N TRP A 114 8.64 -10.95 -8.75
CA TRP A 114 10.05 -10.98 -9.22
C TRP A 114 10.63 -9.59 -9.51
N LYS A 115 9.76 -8.59 -9.56
CA LYS A 115 10.08 -7.18 -9.76
C LYS A 115 9.02 -6.36 -9.05
N CYS A 116 9.29 -5.07 -8.86
CA CYS A 116 8.24 -4.12 -8.55
C CYS A 116 7.09 -4.31 -9.55
N PRO A 117 5.85 -4.50 -9.09
CA PRO A 117 4.72 -4.44 -9.99
C PRO A 117 4.83 -3.12 -10.76
N ALA A 118 4.66 -3.19 -12.08
CA ALA A 118 4.53 -1.95 -12.83
C ALA A 118 3.26 -1.30 -12.31
#